data_AF-A0A6A8LXP5-F1
#
_entry.id   AF-A0A6A8LXP5-F1
#
_cell.length_a   1.000
_cell.length_b   1.000
_cell.length_c   1.000
_cell.angle_alpha   90.00
_cell.angle_beta   90.00
_cell.angle_gamma   90.00
#
_symmetry.space_group_name_H-M   'P 1'
#
loop_
_entity.id
_entity.type
_entity.pdbx_description
1 polymer ?
#
loop_
_entity_poly.entity_id
_entity_poly.type
_entity_poly.pdbx_seq_one_letter_code
_entity_poly.pdbx_strand_id
1 'polypeptide(L)' 'DFAFQFNDGYSENMLSFVNNVRTKDGGTHESGAKTAMTRAFNEYARKVALLKEKDKNLEGADIREGLSAIISVRIPEE' A
#
# COMPACT_ATOMS: atom_id res chain seq x y z
N ASP A 1 -1.38 0.35 12.99
CA ASP A 1 -2.73 0.45 12.42
C ASP A 1 -2.68 0.80 10.95
N PHE A 2 -3.53 0.17 10.14
CA PHE A 2 -3.64 0.42 8.70
C PHE A 2 -5.11 0.41 8.30
N ALA A 3 -5.55 1.43 7.58
CA ALA A 3 -6.87 1.54 7.00
C ALA A 3 -6.75 2.04 5.57
N PHE A 4 -7.56 1.52 4.65
CA PHE A 4 -7.53 1.94 3.27
C PHE A 4 -8.91 1.77 2.60
N GLN A 5 -9.14 2.55 1.55
CA GLN A 5 -10.32 2.48 0.71
C GLN A 5 -9.96 2.93 -0.71
N PHE A 6 -10.47 2.21 -1.70
CA PHE A 6 -10.41 2.63 -3.10
C PHE A 6 -11.56 3.56 -3.45
N ASN A 7 -11.30 4.50 -4.35
CA ASN A 7 -12.30 5.35 -4.98
C ASN A 7 -12.13 5.30 -6.51
N ASP A 8 -13.10 5.84 -7.24
CA ASP A 8 -13.14 5.79 -8.71
C ASP A 8 -12.19 6.79 -9.39
N GLY A 9 -11.38 7.52 -8.63
CA GLY A 9 -10.34 8.40 -9.14
C GLY A 9 -9.03 7.67 -9.42
N TYR A 10 -8.05 8.41 -9.93
CA TYR A 10 -6.74 7.86 -10.32
C TYR A 10 -5.61 8.14 -9.32
N SER A 11 -5.81 9.13 -8.43
CA SER A 11 -4.74 9.59 -7.54
C SER A 11 -4.54 8.67 -6.33
N GLU A 12 -3.29 8.32 -6.07
CA GLU A 12 -2.85 7.73 -4.80
C GLU A 12 -2.79 8.82 -3.72
N ASN A 13 -3.45 8.58 -2.57
CA ASN A 13 -3.36 9.42 -1.38
C ASN A 13 -3.05 8.57 -0.14
N MET A 14 -1.78 8.53 0.25
CA MET A 14 -1.33 7.83 1.45
C MET A 14 -0.86 8.83 2.50
N LEU A 15 -1.49 8.80 3.68
CA LEU A 15 -1.03 9.58 4.83
C LEU A 15 -0.41 8.65 5.86
N SER A 16 0.79 8.99 6.30
CA SER A 16 1.57 8.18 7.21
C SER A 16 1.90 8.94 8.50
N PHE A 17 1.88 8.22 9.62
CA PHE A 17 2.06 8.74 10.97
C PHE A 17 2.97 7.83 11.79
N VAL A 18 3.84 8.43 12.58
CA VAL A 18 4.67 7.76 13.58
C VAL A 18 4.40 8.44 14.92
N ASN A 19 4.03 7.69 15.94
CA ASN A 19 3.72 8.21 17.28
C ASN A 19 2.74 9.40 17.24
N ASN A 20 1.67 9.27 16.43
CA ASN A 20 0.63 10.28 16.20
C ASN A 20 1.09 11.56 15.48
N VAL A 21 2.34 11.65 15.02
CA VAL A 21 2.86 12.78 14.24
C VAL A 21 2.91 12.41 12.76
N ARG A 22 2.44 13.31 11.89
CA ARG A 22 2.42 13.08 10.44
C ARG A 22 3.84 13.12 9.85
N THR A 23 4.20 12.07 9.12
CA THR A 23 5.44 12.00 8.34
C THR A 23 5.18 12.48 6.91
N LYS A 24 5.41 13.77 6.62
CA LYS A 24 5.05 14.39 5.33
C LYS A 24 5.76 13.75 4.14
N ASP A 25 7.01 13.36 4.30
CA ASP A 25 7.84 12.76 3.25
C ASP A 25 7.84 11.22 3.30
N GLY A 26 6.96 10.64 4.13
CA GLY A 26 6.84 9.20 4.31
C GLY A 26 7.97 8.60 5.15
N GLY A 27 8.45 7.43 4.75
CA GLY A 27 9.50 6.69 5.45
C GLY A 27 9.41 5.18 5.22
N THR A 28 10.09 4.41 6.07
CA THR A 28 10.19 2.95 5.97
C THR A 28 8.86 2.23 6.18
N HIS A 29 8.00 2.76 7.05
CA HIS A 29 6.62 2.29 7.25
C HIS A 29 5.78 2.43 5.98
N GLU A 30 5.96 3.52 5.24
CA GLU A 30 5.25 3.75 3.98
C GLU A 30 5.78 2.86 2.85
N SER A 31 7.10 2.80 2.65
CA SER A 31 7.69 1.94 1.62
C SER A 31 7.42 0.44 1.89
N GLY A 32 7.42 0.04 3.17
CA GLY A 32 7.04 -1.29 3.61
C GLY A 32 5.59 -1.62 3.29
N ALA A 33 4.66 -0.71 3.60
CA ALA A 33 3.24 -0.89 3.27
C ALA A 33 3.00 -0.98 1.76
N LYS A 34 3.63 -0.12 0.97
CA LYS A 34 3.54 -0.15 -0.51
C LYS A 34 4.04 -1.47 -1.08
N THR A 35 5.20 -1.93 -0.61
CA THR A 35 5.79 -3.20 -1.06
C THR A 35 4.91 -4.39 -0.66
N ALA A 36 4.42 -4.40 0.58
CA ALA A 36 3.55 -5.46 1.09
C ALA A 36 2.22 -5.53 0.32
N MET A 37 1.62 -4.39 0.02
CA MET A 37 0.37 -4.30 -0.75
C MET A 37 0.57 -4.83 -2.18
N THR A 38 1.63 -4.40 -2.86
CA THR A 38 1.96 -4.90 -4.21
C THR A 38 2.11 -6.43 -4.22
N ARG A 39 2.81 -6.97 -3.23
CA ARG A 39 3.00 -8.42 -3.10
C ARG A 39 1.69 -9.16 -2.84
N ALA A 40 0.92 -8.70 -1.86
CA ALA A 40 -0.34 -9.35 -1.47
C ALA A 40 -1.36 -9.38 -2.61
N PHE A 41 -1.51 -8.29 -3.36
CA PHE A 41 -2.41 -8.22 -4.52
C PHE A 41 -1.97 -9.18 -5.63
N ASN A 42 -0.68 -9.21 -5.98
CA ASN A 42 -0.18 -10.13 -6.99
C ASN A 42 -0.34 -11.59 -6.56
N GLU A 43 0.02 -11.94 -5.32
CA GLU A 43 -0.19 -13.29 -4.76
C GLU A 43 -1.66 -13.72 -4.84
N TYR A 44 -2.59 -12.82 -4.49
CA TYR A 44 -4.02 -13.09 -4.60
C TYR A 44 -4.48 -13.25 -6.05
N ALA A 45 -4.10 -12.33 -6.95
CA ALA A 45 -4.48 -12.36 -8.36
C ALA A 45 -4.03 -13.66 -9.05
N ARG A 46 -2.84 -14.17 -8.70
CA ARG A 46 -2.34 -15.48 -9.15
C ARG A 46 -3.19 -16.62 -8.59
N LYS A 47 -3.44 -16.60 -7.28
CA LYS A 47 -4.21 -17.64 -6.57
C LYS A 47 -5.61 -17.81 -7.15
N VAL A 48 -6.27 -16.72 -7.55
CA VAL A 48 -7.62 -16.74 -8.15
C VAL A 48 -7.59 -16.76 -9.68
N ALA A 49 -6.43 -16.98 -10.30
CA ALA A 49 -6.22 -17.06 -11.74
C ALA A 49 -6.70 -15.82 -12.55
N LEU A 50 -6.79 -14.64 -11.90
CA LEU A 50 -6.94 -13.36 -12.60
C LEU A 50 -5.65 -12.97 -13.34
N LEU A 51 -4.50 -13.46 -12.85
CA LEU A 51 -3.19 -13.29 -13.48
C LEU A 51 -2.60 -14.68 -13.79
N LYS A 52 -2.41 -15.02 -15.08
CA LYS A 52 -1.94 -16.35 -15.51
C LYS A 52 -0.43 -16.44 -15.39
N GLU A 53 0.14 -17.59 -15.06
CA GLU A 53 1.58 -17.78 -14.76
C GLU A 53 2.58 -17.04 -15.67
N LYS A 54 2.29 -16.90 -16.97
CA LYS A 54 3.15 -16.21 -17.94
C LYS A 54 3.00 -14.69 -17.98
N ASP A 55 1.90 -14.15 -17.44
CA ASP A 55 1.63 -12.72 -17.39
C ASP A 55 2.64 -12.05 -16.46
N LYS A 56 2.94 -10.78 -16.70
CA LYS A 56 3.78 -9.99 -15.78
C LYS A 56 2.98 -9.62 -14.53
N ASN A 57 3.68 -9.41 -13.41
CA ASN A 57 3.04 -8.89 -12.20
C ASN A 57 2.53 -7.46 -12.41
N LEU A 58 1.46 -7.11 -11.70
CA LEU A 58 0.97 -5.74 -11.60
C LEU A 58 2.01 -4.89 -10.90
N GLU A 59 2.22 -3.68 -11.41
CA GLU A 59 3.10 -2.71 -10.79
C GLU A 59 2.44 -2.07 -9.56
N GLY A 60 3.26 -1.49 -8.69
CA GLY A 60 2.73 -0.84 -7.48
C GLY A 60 1.82 0.35 -7.80
N ALA A 61 2.05 1.04 -8.92
CA ALA A 61 1.21 2.14 -9.37
C ALA A 61 -0.19 1.65 -9.78
N ASP A 62 -0.26 0.54 -10.54
CA ASP A 62 -1.52 -0.07 -10.97
C ASP A 62 -2.41 -0.45 -9.78
N ILE A 63 -1.80 -1.02 -8.73
CA ILE A 63 -2.52 -1.47 -7.53
C ILE A 63 -3.00 -0.32 -6.65
N ARG A 64 -2.30 0.82 -6.67
CA ARG A 64 -2.59 1.97 -5.79
C ARG A 64 -3.31 3.11 -6.51
N GLU A 65 -3.71 2.90 -7.75
CA GLU A 65 -4.62 3.79 -8.47
C GLU A 65 -5.93 3.95 -7.67
N GLY A 66 -6.32 5.20 -7.41
CA GLY A 66 -7.53 5.49 -6.63
C GLY A 66 -7.47 5.10 -5.15
N LEU A 67 -6.29 4.76 -4.62
CA LEU A 67 -6.14 4.34 -3.23
C LEU A 67 -6.08 5.54 -2.28
N SER A 68 -6.95 5.57 -1.28
CA SER A 68 -6.80 6.39 -0.08
C SER A 68 -6.44 5.51 1.12
N ALA A 69 -5.33 5.80 1.79
CA ALA A 69 -4.82 4.97 2.88
C ALA A 69 -4.22 5.78 4.04
N ILE A 70 -4.39 5.28 5.26
CA ILE A 70 -3.79 5.78 6.48
C ILE A 70 -2.91 4.69 7.10
N ILE A 71 -1.64 5.01 7.37
CA ILE A 71 -0.72 4.17 8.12
C ILE A 71 -0.35 4.90 9.40
N SER A 72 -0.57 4.26 10.56
CA SER A 72 -0.15 4.81 11.85
C SER A 72 0.64 3.75 12.62
N VAL A 73 1.89 4.05 12.93
CA VAL A 73 2.77 3.16 13.70
C VAL A 73 3.17 3.80 15.03
N ARG A 74 3.40 2.96 16.04
CA ARG A 74 3.92 3.36 17.33
C ARG A 74 5.31 2.74 17.49
N ILE A 75 6.31 3.58 17.70
CA ILE A 75 7.72 3.18 17.84
C ILE A 75 8.17 3.64 19.23
N PRO A 76 8.57 2.73 20.13
CA PRO A 76 9.11 3.11 21.43
C PRO A 76 10.44 3.85 21.26
N GLU A 77 10.70 4.82 22.14
CA GLU A 77 12.04 5.37 22.34
C GLU A 77 12.82 4.38 23.23
N GLU A 78 14.07 4.08 22.88
CA GLU A 78 15.00 3.37 23.77
C GLU A 78 15.46 4.27 24.93
#